data_AF-L0JTS6-F1
#
_entry.id   AF-L0JTS6-F1
#
_cell.length_a   1.000
_cell.length_b   1.000
_cell.length_c   1.000
_cell.angle_alpha   90.00
_cell.angle_beta   90.00
_cell.angle_gamma   90.00
#
_symmetry.space_group_name_H-M   'P 1'
#
loop_
_entity.id
_entity.type
_entity.pdbx_description
1 polymer ?
#
loop_
_entity_poly.entity_id
_entity_poly.type
_entity_poly.pdbx_seq_one_letter_code
_entity_poly.pdbx_strand_id
1 'polypeptide(L)'
;MKDPEEATVFAGLDGRTETELPEWYAEQHGGPEPISFSEAIRNLPQAVDTAVAYRNPYSDEWVETERFNAIVEPSRLQAEADGDTEAESLFHIPTDSYAIINPVDVYGPLEEVLREETIDGTPLGEVMFGEIRRYRGGGEVHMDIMFDGLEVRLPDRSDPITMGVTSGYDFFGEHAVYVEGFAQDGYCSNTMRSLTDKEVIKHVGDVRNFRTWWEELLAQVELVADDLFEFIRDAQDIDLDLSDLPFTITEFYTLLGFPDYLAERAAGDAEANAASPFEIDMWTLHSGATYALTHFFQGKEGASLDQYVRIANDILFNPEGTIERVEQAYEQQLEADGDDGSQASLAGERALASIERVSDDLQEKVEQFEEREDALRERFQEAMA
;
A
#
# COMPACT_ATOMS: atom_id res chain seq x y z
N MET A 1 -1.89 2.52 -11.86
CA MET A 1 -3.04 1.69 -11.40
C MET A 1 -4.20 1.89 -12.36
N LYS A 2 -5.31 1.14 -12.24
CA LYS A 2 -6.55 1.55 -12.94
C LYS A 2 -6.99 2.91 -12.39
N ASP A 3 -7.38 3.81 -13.28
CA ASP A 3 -7.88 5.13 -12.89
C ASP A 3 -9.16 4.98 -12.07
N PRO A 4 -9.30 5.70 -10.94
CA PRO A 4 -10.54 5.73 -10.17
C PRO A 4 -11.67 6.36 -10.98
N GLU A 5 -12.90 5.94 -10.67
CA GLU A 5 -14.11 6.61 -11.20
C GLU A 5 -14.23 8.03 -10.66
N GLU A 6 -13.86 8.20 -9.40
CA GLU A 6 -13.82 9.49 -8.71
C GLU A 6 -12.68 9.51 -7.69
N ALA A 7 -11.94 10.62 -7.65
CA ALA A 7 -10.96 10.91 -6.63
C ALA A 7 -11.38 12.17 -5.87
N THR A 8 -11.33 12.13 -4.54
CA THR A 8 -11.74 13.23 -3.66
C THR A 8 -10.61 13.55 -2.69
N VAL A 9 -10.02 14.73 -2.85
CA VAL A 9 -9.02 15.25 -1.93
C VAL A 9 -9.70 15.85 -0.71
N PHE A 10 -9.17 15.57 0.48
CA PHE A 10 -9.64 16.13 1.74
C PHE A 10 -8.51 16.76 2.55
N ALA A 11 -8.87 17.72 3.39
CA ALA A 11 -7.98 18.38 4.34
C ALA A 11 -8.76 18.73 5.61
N GLY A 12 -8.18 18.42 6.77
CA GLY A 12 -8.80 18.60 8.07
C GLY A 12 -10.01 17.69 8.31
N LEU A 13 -10.44 17.64 9.57
CA LEU A 13 -11.45 16.68 10.01
C LEU A 13 -12.88 17.09 9.63
N ASP A 14 -13.38 18.19 10.21
CA ASP A 14 -14.81 18.54 10.19
C ASP A 14 -15.10 20.01 9.81
N GLY A 15 -14.11 20.69 9.22
CA GLY A 15 -14.23 22.08 8.75
C GLY A 15 -14.32 23.12 9.88
N ARG A 16 -14.06 22.73 11.14
CA ARG A 16 -13.94 23.67 12.26
C ARG A 16 -12.60 24.38 12.30
N THR A 17 -11.59 23.77 11.70
CA THR A 17 -10.25 24.33 11.49
C THR A 17 -10.02 24.55 10.01
N GLU A 18 -9.36 25.66 9.67
CA GLU A 18 -8.84 25.89 8.32
C GLU A 18 -7.54 25.10 8.18
N THR A 19 -7.66 23.84 7.76
CA THR A 19 -6.51 22.98 7.45
C THR A 19 -6.17 23.13 5.98
N GLU A 20 -4.96 23.59 5.68
CA GLU A 20 -4.45 23.70 4.31
C GLU A 20 -3.69 22.42 3.92
N LEU A 21 -3.68 22.10 2.62
CA LEU A 21 -2.83 21.04 2.09
C LEU A 21 -1.37 21.49 2.11
N PRO A 22 -0.42 20.60 2.43
CA PRO A 22 1.00 20.89 2.20
C PRO A 22 1.27 21.26 0.74
N GLU A 23 2.20 22.21 0.51
CA GLU A 23 2.49 22.76 -0.82
C GLU A 23 2.81 21.66 -1.84
N TRP A 24 3.70 20.72 -1.46
CA TRP A 24 4.10 19.59 -2.30
C TRP A 24 2.90 18.71 -2.71
N TYR A 25 1.92 18.53 -1.81
CA TYR A 25 0.75 17.70 -2.07
C TYR A 25 -0.27 18.44 -2.95
N ALA A 26 -0.47 19.73 -2.69
CA ALA A 26 -1.36 20.59 -3.46
C ALA A 26 -0.90 20.74 -4.92
N GLU A 27 0.41 20.89 -5.16
CA GLU A 27 0.99 20.96 -6.50
C GLU A 27 0.72 19.70 -7.33
N GLN A 28 0.73 18.53 -6.68
CA GLN A 28 0.48 17.24 -7.33
C GLN A 28 -1.00 17.01 -7.65
N HIS A 29 -1.90 17.46 -6.77
CA HIS A 29 -3.33 17.12 -6.86
C HIS A 29 -4.19 18.19 -7.54
N GLY A 30 -3.68 19.41 -7.77
CA GLY A 30 -4.12 20.39 -8.79
C GLY A 30 -5.63 20.65 -8.99
N GLY A 31 -6.45 20.33 -7.99
CA GLY A 31 -7.88 20.05 -8.14
C GLY A 31 -8.81 21.09 -7.52
N PRO A 32 -10.11 20.74 -7.33
CA PRO A 32 -11.04 21.56 -6.55
C PRO A 32 -10.54 21.70 -5.11
N GLU A 33 -11.01 22.75 -4.43
CA GLU A 33 -10.71 22.98 -3.01
C GLU A 33 -11.06 21.74 -2.17
N PRO A 34 -10.16 21.30 -1.28
CA PRO A 34 -10.38 20.09 -0.50
C PRO A 34 -11.62 20.23 0.39
N ILE A 35 -12.36 19.14 0.56
CA ILE A 35 -13.44 19.05 1.55
C ILE A 35 -12.91 18.50 2.87
N SER A 36 -13.72 18.56 3.94
CA SER A 36 -13.33 17.93 5.20
C SER A 36 -13.42 16.40 5.12
N PHE A 37 -12.61 15.69 5.90
CA PHE A 37 -12.67 14.23 5.99
C PHE A 37 -14.08 13.73 6.33
N SER A 38 -14.72 14.30 7.35
CA SER A 38 -16.10 13.97 7.75
C SER A 38 -17.11 14.15 6.61
N GLU A 39 -16.94 15.18 5.78
CA GLU A 39 -17.80 15.39 4.61
C GLU A 39 -17.53 14.32 3.55
N ALA A 40 -16.25 14.04 3.28
CA ALA A 40 -15.83 13.02 2.33
C ALA A 40 -16.39 11.63 2.70
N ILE A 41 -16.31 11.23 3.97
CA ILE A 41 -16.87 9.97 4.48
C ILE A 41 -18.39 9.91 4.35
N ARG A 42 -19.10 11.01 4.62
CA ARG A 42 -20.57 11.05 4.50
C ARG A 42 -21.05 10.96 3.06
N ASN A 43 -20.22 11.38 2.11
CA ASN A 43 -20.51 11.32 0.68
C ASN A 43 -20.19 9.95 0.06
N LEU A 44 -19.58 9.04 0.82
CA LEU A 44 -19.32 7.68 0.34
C LEU A 44 -20.61 6.86 0.22
N PRO A 45 -20.73 6.03 -0.84
CA PRO A 45 -21.88 5.15 -1.00
C PRO A 45 -22.08 4.21 0.18
N GLN A 46 -23.36 3.95 0.49
CA GLN A 46 -23.76 3.02 1.54
C GLN A 46 -24.32 1.74 0.94
N ALA A 47 -24.32 0.69 1.74
CA ALA A 47 -24.87 -0.60 1.39
C ALA A 47 -26.06 -0.94 2.30
N VAL A 48 -27.10 -1.52 1.70
CA VAL A 48 -28.23 -2.15 2.40
C VAL A 48 -28.51 -3.51 1.77
N ASP A 49 -29.16 -4.40 2.53
CA ASP A 49 -29.59 -5.70 2.02
C ASP A 49 -31.01 -5.65 1.44
N THR A 50 -31.24 -6.49 0.43
CA THR A 50 -32.56 -6.74 -0.15
C THR A 50 -32.71 -8.19 -0.56
N ALA A 51 -33.95 -8.66 -0.68
CA ALA A 51 -34.27 -10.06 -0.94
C ALA A 51 -33.84 -10.50 -2.34
N VAL A 52 -33.42 -11.77 -2.48
CA VAL A 52 -33.01 -12.37 -3.75
C VAL A 52 -33.99 -13.47 -4.15
N ALA A 53 -34.30 -13.53 -5.45
CA ALA A 53 -35.06 -14.62 -6.05
C ALA A 53 -34.31 -15.25 -7.23
N TYR A 54 -34.47 -16.55 -7.43
CA TYR A 54 -33.98 -17.27 -8.61
C TYR A 54 -35.14 -17.75 -9.48
N ARG A 55 -34.92 -17.79 -10.80
CA ARG A 55 -35.91 -18.33 -11.75
C ARG A 55 -35.83 -19.85 -11.77
N ASN A 56 -36.87 -20.52 -11.28
CA ASN A 56 -36.92 -21.98 -11.26
C ASN A 56 -37.10 -22.52 -12.70
N PRO A 57 -36.15 -23.31 -13.25
CA PRO A 57 -36.21 -23.75 -14.65
C PRO A 57 -37.33 -24.76 -14.94
N TYR A 58 -37.96 -25.32 -13.91
CA TYR A 58 -39.04 -26.30 -14.06
C TYR A 58 -40.44 -25.71 -13.94
N SER A 59 -40.61 -24.63 -13.16
CA SER A 59 -41.90 -23.93 -13.02
C SER A 59 -41.97 -22.61 -13.79
N ASP A 60 -40.82 -22.06 -14.20
CA ASP A 60 -40.68 -20.73 -14.77
C ASP A 60 -41.09 -19.58 -13.82
N GLU A 61 -41.18 -19.86 -12.52
CA GLU A 61 -41.52 -18.90 -11.48
C GLU A 61 -40.27 -18.39 -10.75
N TRP A 62 -40.32 -17.15 -10.29
CA TRP A 62 -39.31 -16.59 -9.39
C TRP A 62 -39.56 -17.07 -7.97
N VAL A 63 -38.54 -17.68 -7.35
CA VAL A 63 -38.59 -18.22 -6.00
C VAL A 63 -37.60 -17.46 -5.13
N GLU A 64 -38.09 -16.79 -4.10
CA GLU A 64 -37.28 -16.11 -3.09
C GLU A 64 -36.46 -17.13 -2.28
N THR A 65 -35.24 -16.74 -1.89
CA THR A 65 -34.35 -17.57 -1.06
C THR A 65 -33.89 -16.81 0.17
N GLU A 66 -34.00 -17.43 1.34
CA GLU A 66 -33.46 -16.87 2.60
C GLU A 66 -31.94 -17.12 2.75
N ARG A 67 -31.34 -17.93 1.86
CA ARG A 67 -29.90 -18.27 1.93
C ARG A 67 -28.96 -17.16 1.45
N PHE A 68 -29.49 -16.21 0.69
CA PHE A 68 -28.72 -15.16 0.02
C PHE A 68 -29.49 -13.86 0.09
N ASN A 69 -28.76 -12.77 0.26
CA ASN A 69 -29.28 -11.41 0.14
C ASN A 69 -28.52 -10.68 -0.96
N ALA A 70 -29.13 -9.66 -1.55
CA ALA A 70 -28.47 -8.75 -2.47
C ALA A 70 -28.04 -7.52 -1.68
N ILE A 71 -26.79 -7.11 -1.85
CA ILE A 71 -26.24 -5.89 -1.29
C ILE A 71 -26.33 -4.83 -2.38
N VAL A 72 -27.04 -3.75 -2.08
CA VAL A 72 -27.37 -2.69 -3.04
C VAL A 72 -27.03 -1.31 -2.49
N GLU A 73 -26.71 -0.39 -3.39
CA GLU A 73 -26.57 1.04 -3.07
C GLU A 73 -27.95 1.72 -3.11
N PRO A 74 -28.44 2.27 -1.99
CA PRO A 74 -29.79 2.82 -1.92
C PRO A 74 -30.12 3.93 -2.92
N SER A 75 -29.20 4.86 -3.16
CA SER A 75 -29.47 6.02 -4.03
C SER A 75 -29.54 5.63 -5.51
N ARG A 76 -28.71 4.68 -5.94
CA ARG A 76 -28.72 4.07 -7.27
C ARG A 76 -29.94 3.18 -7.46
N LEU A 77 -30.35 2.43 -6.44
CA LEU A 77 -31.58 1.66 -6.50
C LEU A 77 -32.80 2.57 -6.69
N GLN A 78 -32.80 3.74 -6.05
CA GLN A 78 -33.83 4.75 -6.27
C GLN A 78 -33.76 5.33 -7.69
N ALA A 79 -32.56 5.66 -8.19
CA ALA A 79 -32.37 6.15 -9.55
C ALA A 79 -32.85 5.15 -10.62
N GLU A 80 -32.55 3.85 -10.44
CA GLU A 80 -33.08 2.78 -11.30
C GLU A 80 -34.61 2.77 -11.31
N ALA A 81 -35.24 2.91 -10.14
CA ALA A 81 -36.70 2.96 -10.02
C ALA A 81 -37.30 4.21 -10.70
N ASP A 82 -36.57 5.32 -10.71
CA ASP A 82 -36.92 6.56 -11.40
C ASP A 82 -36.62 6.53 -12.91
N GLY A 83 -36.03 5.43 -13.41
CA GLY A 83 -35.82 5.15 -14.83
C GLY A 83 -34.40 5.40 -15.34
N ASP A 84 -33.43 5.64 -14.44
CA ASP A 84 -32.02 5.69 -14.80
C ASP A 84 -31.47 4.26 -14.98
N THR A 85 -31.33 3.85 -16.24
CA THR A 85 -30.84 2.50 -16.58
C THR A 85 -29.32 2.39 -16.59
N GLU A 86 -28.59 3.49 -16.37
CA GLU A 86 -27.12 3.49 -16.29
C GLU A 86 -26.63 3.31 -14.85
N ALA A 87 -27.49 3.55 -13.85
CA ALA A 87 -27.20 3.24 -12.46
C ALA A 87 -27.23 1.72 -12.23
N GLU A 88 -26.08 1.11 -11.97
CA GLU A 88 -26.01 -0.26 -11.44
C GLU A 88 -26.01 -0.20 -9.89
N SER A 89 -27.13 -0.58 -9.28
CA SER A 89 -27.33 -0.54 -7.82
C SER A 89 -26.82 -1.78 -7.10
N LEU A 90 -26.73 -2.93 -7.78
CA LEU A 90 -26.27 -4.19 -7.21
C LEU A 90 -24.76 -4.23 -7.05
N PHE A 91 -24.28 -4.30 -5.80
CA PHE A 91 -22.87 -4.58 -5.51
C PHE A 91 -22.60 -6.07 -5.48
N HIS A 92 -23.30 -6.84 -4.64
CA HIS A 92 -22.94 -8.23 -4.39
C HIS A 92 -24.15 -9.10 -4.01
N ILE A 93 -24.05 -10.42 -4.20
CA ILE A 93 -25.05 -11.39 -3.70
C ILE A 93 -24.34 -12.42 -2.81
N PRO A 94 -24.11 -12.11 -1.53
CA PRO A 94 -23.50 -13.01 -0.58
C PRO A 94 -24.52 -13.93 0.10
N THR A 95 -24.00 -14.88 0.89
CA THR A 95 -24.80 -15.65 1.84
C THR A 95 -25.35 -14.77 2.97
N ASP A 96 -26.38 -15.24 3.66
CA ASP A 96 -27.01 -14.59 4.83
C ASP A 96 -26.05 -14.30 6.01
N SER A 97 -24.90 -14.96 6.05
CA SER A 97 -23.84 -14.71 7.04
C SER A 97 -23.06 -13.41 6.83
N TYR A 98 -23.30 -12.69 5.73
CA TYR A 98 -22.60 -11.45 5.39
C TYR A 98 -23.08 -10.28 6.26
N ALA A 99 -22.13 -9.60 6.88
CA ALA A 99 -22.34 -8.37 7.64
C ALA A 99 -21.94 -7.16 6.79
N ILE A 100 -22.93 -6.29 6.55
CA ILE A 100 -22.67 -4.97 5.97
C ILE A 100 -22.00 -4.10 7.03
N ILE A 101 -20.85 -3.53 6.69
CA ILE A 101 -20.16 -2.53 7.50
C ILE A 101 -20.09 -1.27 6.65
N ASN A 102 -20.86 -0.23 7.01
CA ASN A 102 -20.86 0.99 6.22
C ASN A 102 -19.66 1.89 6.59
N PRO A 103 -19.20 2.78 5.68
CA PRO A 103 -18.02 3.62 5.93
C PRO A 103 -18.12 4.44 7.22
N VAL A 104 -19.32 4.96 7.53
CA VAL A 104 -19.57 5.74 8.75
C VAL A 104 -19.36 4.92 10.03
N ASP A 105 -19.63 3.61 10.01
CA ASP A 105 -19.45 2.74 11.18
C ASP A 105 -17.96 2.51 11.52
N VAL A 106 -17.09 2.65 10.52
CA VAL A 106 -15.65 2.38 10.59
C VAL A 106 -14.87 3.67 10.84
N TYR A 107 -15.14 4.69 10.03
CA TYR A 107 -14.40 5.95 10.03
C TYR A 107 -15.01 6.99 10.98
N GLY A 108 -16.25 6.81 11.42
CA GLY A 108 -16.83 7.64 12.49
C GLY A 108 -16.02 7.57 13.80
N PRO A 109 -15.69 6.37 14.30
CA PRO A 109 -14.77 6.20 15.42
C PRO A 109 -13.39 6.80 15.20
N LEU A 110 -12.84 6.73 13.99
CA LEU A 110 -11.57 7.39 13.65
C LEU A 110 -11.64 8.91 13.88
N GLU A 111 -12.77 9.56 13.56
CA GLU A 111 -12.92 10.99 13.83
C GLU A 111 -12.79 11.34 15.32
N GLU A 112 -13.18 10.44 16.24
CA GLU A 112 -13.00 10.69 17.68
C GLU A 112 -11.53 10.61 18.04
N VAL A 113 -10.83 9.58 17.57
CA VAL A 113 -9.39 9.38 17.79
C VAL A 113 -8.59 10.56 17.26
N LEU A 114 -8.88 11.02 16.05
CA LEU A 114 -8.18 12.15 15.41
C LEU A 114 -8.39 13.49 16.15
N ARG A 115 -9.42 13.64 16.98
CA ARG A 115 -9.61 14.85 17.82
C ARG A 115 -8.81 14.79 19.11
N GLU A 116 -8.46 13.59 19.57
CA GLU A 116 -7.82 13.35 20.87
C GLU A 116 -6.30 13.18 20.70
N GLU A 117 -5.88 12.39 19.71
CA GLU A 117 -4.48 12.14 19.41
C GLU A 117 -3.80 13.38 18.80
N THR A 118 -2.53 13.58 19.15
CA THR A 118 -1.80 14.80 18.78
C THR A 118 -0.41 14.49 18.26
N ILE A 119 0.04 15.29 17.29
CA ILE A 119 1.45 15.39 16.89
C ILE A 119 1.98 16.77 17.26
N ASP A 120 3.11 16.82 17.97
CA ASP A 120 3.69 18.06 18.51
C ASP A 120 2.68 18.95 19.28
N GLY A 121 1.70 18.33 19.92
CA GLY A 121 0.63 18.99 20.67
C GLY A 121 -0.50 19.59 19.82
N THR A 122 -0.50 19.34 18.50
CA THR A 122 -1.59 19.69 17.57
C THR A 122 -2.43 18.44 17.30
N PRO A 123 -3.78 18.49 17.41
CA PRO A 123 -4.63 17.34 17.11
C PRO A 123 -4.43 16.83 15.69
N LEU A 124 -4.38 15.51 15.50
CA LEU A 124 -4.18 14.90 14.18
C LEU A 124 -5.25 15.36 13.17
N GLY A 125 -6.49 15.55 13.62
CA GLY A 125 -7.59 16.04 12.79
C GLY A 125 -7.41 17.48 12.27
N GLU A 126 -6.47 18.26 12.82
CA GLU A 126 -6.13 19.61 12.34
C GLU A 126 -5.01 19.61 11.30
N VAL A 127 -4.22 18.53 11.23
CA VAL A 127 -3.08 18.36 10.31
C VAL A 127 -3.28 17.23 9.30
N MET A 128 -4.44 16.56 9.32
CA MET A 128 -4.73 15.46 8.41
C MET A 128 -5.06 15.96 7.00
N PHE A 129 -4.64 15.20 6.00
CA PHE A 129 -5.00 15.40 4.60
C PHE A 129 -4.90 14.09 3.82
N GLY A 130 -5.40 14.08 2.59
CA GLY A 130 -5.24 12.91 1.72
C GLY A 130 -6.28 12.79 0.62
N GLU A 131 -6.46 11.58 0.12
CA GLU A 131 -7.30 11.27 -1.03
C GLU A 131 -8.18 10.05 -0.78
N ILE A 132 -9.42 10.11 -1.24
CA ILE A 132 -10.34 8.97 -1.36
C ILE A 132 -10.55 8.65 -2.83
N ARG A 133 -10.22 7.42 -3.24
CA ARG A 133 -10.39 6.88 -4.59
C ARG A 133 -11.54 5.88 -4.62
N ARG A 134 -12.52 6.10 -5.50
CA ARG A 134 -13.72 5.26 -5.63
C ARG A 134 -13.70 4.45 -6.93
N TYR A 135 -14.14 3.20 -6.82
CA TYR A 135 -14.23 2.24 -7.93
C TYR A 135 -15.57 1.51 -7.88
N ARG A 136 -16.02 1.01 -9.03
CA ARG A 136 -17.21 0.15 -9.16
C ARG A 136 -18.45 0.76 -8.51
N GLY A 137 -18.68 2.04 -8.78
CA GLY A 137 -19.77 2.80 -8.21
C GLY A 137 -19.67 3.09 -6.71
N GLY A 138 -18.45 3.02 -6.16
CA GLY A 138 -18.13 3.18 -4.75
C GLY A 138 -18.44 1.94 -3.89
N GLY A 139 -18.66 0.79 -4.54
CA GLY A 139 -18.65 -0.51 -3.88
C GLY A 139 -17.23 -0.93 -3.43
N GLU A 140 -16.20 -0.32 -4.01
CA GLU A 140 -14.79 -0.50 -3.69
C GLU A 140 -14.15 0.89 -3.51
N VAL A 141 -13.51 1.14 -2.36
CA VAL A 141 -12.89 2.41 -2.03
C VAL A 141 -11.52 2.20 -1.42
N HIS A 142 -10.57 3.01 -1.85
CA HIS A 142 -9.22 3.11 -1.29
C HIS A 142 -8.98 4.54 -0.83
N MET A 143 -8.24 4.71 0.25
CA MET A 143 -8.08 5.98 0.92
C MET A 143 -6.69 6.08 1.51
N ASP A 144 -6.04 7.19 1.26
CA ASP A 144 -4.72 7.52 1.80
C ASP A 144 -4.93 8.70 2.77
N ILE A 145 -4.60 8.52 4.05
CA ILE A 145 -4.73 9.54 5.11
C ILE A 145 -3.33 9.83 5.65
N MET A 146 -2.84 11.05 5.46
CA MET A 146 -1.55 11.53 5.93
C MET A 146 -1.71 12.61 7.00
N PHE A 147 -0.64 12.83 7.76
CA PHE A 147 -0.59 13.85 8.80
C PHE A 147 0.62 14.75 8.59
N ASP A 148 0.39 16.05 8.42
CA ASP A 148 1.47 17.02 8.37
C ASP A 148 2.20 17.05 9.72
N GLY A 149 3.53 17.05 9.67
CA GLY A 149 4.40 16.86 10.84
C GLY A 149 4.76 15.41 11.16
N LEU A 150 4.03 14.40 10.66
CA LEU A 150 4.43 13.00 10.78
C LEU A 150 5.29 12.63 9.57
N GLU A 151 6.54 13.06 9.61
CA GLU A 151 7.40 13.09 8.42
C GLU A 151 8.85 12.70 8.67
N VAL A 152 9.47 12.15 7.64
CA VAL A 152 10.92 11.95 7.55
C VAL A 152 11.50 12.95 6.57
N ARG A 153 12.47 13.75 7.02
CA ARG A 153 13.22 14.68 6.17
C ARG A 153 14.61 14.16 5.87
N LEU A 154 14.83 13.76 4.62
CA LEU A 154 16.15 13.37 4.14
C LEU A 154 17.04 14.60 3.92
N PRO A 155 18.37 14.51 4.15
CA PRO A 155 19.29 15.57 3.81
C PRO A 155 19.16 15.99 2.34
N ASP A 156 19.36 17.28 2.07
CA ASP A 156 19.37 17.86 0.73
C ASP A 156 18.05 17.77 -0.08
N ARG A 157 16.93 17.37 0.54
CA ARG A 157 15.59 17.41 -0.06
C ARG A 157 14.71 18.51 0.56
N SER A 158 13.93 19.20 -0.28
CA SER A 158 12.95 20.21 0.16
C SER A 158 11.71 19.56 0.76
N ASP A 159 11.25 18.49 0.12
CA ASP A 159 9.96 17.86 0.40
C ASP A 159 10.14 16.61 1.28
N PRO A 160 9.25 16.41 2.26
CA PRO A 160 9.35 15.31 3.22
C PRO A 160 8.82 13.99 2.63
N ILE A 161 9.19 12.88 3.28
CA ILE A 161 8.42 11.64 3.22
C ILE A 161 7.36 11.73 4.31
N THR A 162 6.10 11.95 3.93
CA THR A 162 4.98 12.12 4.87
C THR A 162 4.29 10.80 5.12
N MET A 163 3.94 10.51 6.37
CA MET A 163 3.39 9.23 6.79
C MET A 163 1.93 9.31 7.20
N GLY A 164 1.30 8.14 7.24
CA GLY A 164 -0.04 7.96 7.75
C GLY A 164 -0.54 6.54 7.52
N VAL A 165 -1.82 6.42 7.18
CA VAL A 165 -2.50 5.13 6.95
C VAL A 165 -3.16 5.08 5.59
N THR A 166 -3.02 3.96 4.89
CA THR A 166 -3.85 3.63 3.74
C THR A 166 -4.92 2.65 4.19
N SER A 167 -6.18 2.89 3.83
CA SER A 167 -7.34 2.11 4.24
C SER A 167 -8.32 1.98 3.08
N GLY A 168 -9.23 1.03 3.16
CA GLY A 168 -10.29 0.90 2.18
C GLY A 168 -11.32 -0.13 2.58
N TYR A 169 -12.41 -0.17 1.83
CA TYR A 169 -13.49 -1.15 2.00
C TYR A 169 -13.93 -1.71 0.64
N ASP A 170 -14.47 -2.93 0.66
CA ASP A 170 -14.94 -3.61 -0.55
C ASP A 170 -16.21 -4.45 -0.28
N PHE A 171 -17.37 -3.97 -0.74
CA PHE A 171 -18.63 -4.70 -0.63
C PHE A 171 -18.73 -5.97 -1.50
N PHE A 172 -17.78 -6.21 -2.42
CA PHE A 172 -17.72 -7.39 -3.29
C PHE A 172 -17.15 -8.65 -2.61
N GLY A 173 -16.76 -8.54 -1.33
CA GLY A 173 -16.50 -9.71 -0.47
C GLY A 173 -15.02 -10.08 -0.27
N GLU A 174 -14.07 -9.28 -0.76
CA GLU A 174 -12.64 -9.49 -0.49
C GLU A 174 -12.31 -9.18 0.98
N HIS A 175 -12.81 -8.06 1.50
CA HIS A 175 -12.66 -7.60 2.88
C HIS A 175 -13.71 -6.52 3.17
N ALA A 176 -14.14 -6.42 4.43
CA ALA A 176 -15.00 -5.32 4.86
C ALA A 176 -14.21 -4.03 5.01
N VAL A 177 -13.05 -4.09 5.64
CA VAL A 177 -12.13 -2.96 5.78
C VAL A 177 -10.71 -3.51 5.83
N TYR A 178 -9.76 -2.79 5.24
CA TYR A 178 -8.35 -2.97 5.56
C TYR A 178 -7.72 -1.64 5.98
N VAL A 179 -6.57 -1.74 6.64
CA VAL A 179 -5.71 -0.61 6.95
C VAL A 179 -4.27 -1.09 7.16
N GLU A 180 -3.32 -0.26 6.74
CA GLU A 180 -1.89 -0.44 6.99
C GLU A 180 -1.19 0.93 7.00
N GLY A 181 -0.05 1.02 7.69
CA GLY A 181 0.82 2.17 7.63
C GLY A 181 1.38 2.37 6.23
N PHE A 182 1.48 3.61 5.80
CA PHE A 182 2.07 3.98 4.52
C PHE A 182 2.78 5.33 4.62
N ALA A 183 3.59 5.64 3.62
CA ALA A 183 4.20 6.94 3.44
C ALA A 183 4.15 7.37 1.98
N GLN A 184 4.26 8.68 1.75
CA GLN A 184 4.42 9.26 0.43
C GLN A 184 5.65 10.17 0.41
N ASP A 185 6.57 9.91 -0.50
CA ASP A 185 7.72 10.77 -0.75
C ASP A 185 7.26 12.00 -1.54
N GLY A 186 7.27 13.18 -0.90
CA GLY A 186 6.83 14.43 -1.53
C GLY A 186 7.72 14.88 -2.69
N TYR A 187 8.97 14.43 -2.75
CA TYR A 187 9.93 14.81 -3.79
C TYR A 187 9.65 14.12 -5.14
N CYS A 188 9.29 12.84 -5.12
CA CYS A 188 9.04 12.03 -6.33
C CYS A 188 7.62 11.47 -6.44
N SER A 189 6.77 11.80 -5.46
CA SER A 189 5.39 11.33 -5.32
C SER A 189 5.26 9.80 -5.17
N ASN A 190 6.35 9.09 -4.83
CA ASN A 190 6.33 7.65 -4.66
C ASN A 190 5.59 7.25 -3.39
N THR A 191 4.79 6.18 -3.46
CA THR A 191 4.09 5.62 -2.31
C THR A 191 4.85 4.41 -1.75
N MET A 192 5.08 4.42 -0.44
CA MET A 192 5.60 3.29 0.34
C MET A 192 4.43 2.70 1.13
N ARG A 193 3.99 1.50 0.78
CA ARG A 193 2.85 0.82 1.43
C ARG A 193 3.34 -0.29 2.35
N SER A 194 2.46 -0.83 3.18
CA SER A 194 2.77 -1.95 4.08
C SER A 194 3.95 -1.67 5.01
N LEU A 195 3.98 -0.47 5.58
CA LEU A 195 4.97 -0.08 6.60
C LEU A 195 4.63 -0.63 7.99
N THR A 196 3.38 -1.05 8.20
CA THR A 196 2.94 -1.84 9.36
C THR A 196 2.27 -3.12 8.87
N ASP A 197 1.94 -4.02 9.79
CA ASP A 197 1.11 -5.18 9.47
C ASP A 197 -0.25 -4.73 8.93
N LYS A 198 -0.69 -5.39 7.85
CA LYS A 198 -1.98 -5.13 7.21
C LYS A 198 -3.11 -5.78 8.00
N GLU A 199 -3.90 -4.95 8.67
CA GLU A 199 -5.07 -5.39 9.41
C GLU A 199 -6.29 -5.48 8.48
N VAL A 200 -6.96 -6.63 8.47
CA VAL A 200 -8.12 -6.90 7.60
C VAL A 200 -9.32 -7.39 8.41
N ILE A 201 -10.44 -6.68 8.28
CA ILE A 201 -11.74 -7.08 8.83
C ILE A 201 -12.56 -7.69 7.71
N LYS A 202 -13.17 -8.84 7.96
CA LYS A 202 -14.01 -9.55 6.98
C LYS A 202 -15.48 -9.21 7.18
N HIS A 203 -16.29 -9.38 6.13
CA HIS A 203 -17.76 -9.31 6.19
C HIS A 203 -18.41 -10.48 6.95
N VAL A 204 -17.66 -11.26 7.72
CA VAL A 204 -18.18 -12.38 8.51
C VAL A 204 -17.51 -12.39 9.88
N GLY A 205 -18.31 -12.63 10.92
CA GLY A 205 -17.85 -12.62 12.31
C GLY A 205 -18.22 -11.35 13.08
N ASP A 206 -17.73 -11.25 14.31
CA ASP A 206 -18.02 -10.11 15.18
C ASP A 206 -17.27 -8.85 14.74
N VAL A 207 -17.99 -7.74 14.70
CA VAL A 207 -17.46 -6.41 14.38
C VAL A 207 -16.54 -5.95 15.51
N ARG A 208 -15.30 -5.55 15.15
CA ARG A 208 -14.29 -5.08 16.12
C ARG A 208 -14.71 -3.75 16.76
N ASN A 209 -14.14 -3.44 17.93
CA ASN A 209 -14.18 -2.09 18.48
C ASN A 209 -13.27 -1.19 17.65
N PHE A 210 -13.84 -0.52 16.64
CA PHE A 210 -13.09 0.30 15.69
C PHE A 210 -12.33 1.45 16.35
N ARG A 211 -12.80 2.01 17.46
CA ARG A 211 -12.08 3.10 18.15
C ARG A 211 -10.71 2.62 18.64
N THR A 212 -10.69 1.57 19.47
CA THR A 212 -9.45 0.99 20.00
C THR A 212 -8.55 0.49 18.88
N TRP A 213 -9.14 -0.08 17.83
CA TRP A 213 -8.39 -0.52 16.67
C TRP A 213 -7.66 0.65 15.96
N TRP A 214 -8.31 1.81 15.79
CA TRP A 214 -7.66 3.00 15.24
C TRP A 214 -6.58 3.57 16.15
N GLU A 215 -6.79 3.58 17.47
CA GLU A 215 -5.79 4.00 18.47
C GLU A 215 -4.51 3.13 18.35
N GLU A 216 -4.66 1.81 18.30
CA GLU A 216 -3.54 0.85 18.15
C GLU A 216 -2.78 1.06 16.82
N LEU A 217 -3.51 1.29 15.72
CA LEU A 217 -2.90 1.49 14.40
C LEU A 217 -2.12 2.80 14.30
N LEU A 218 -2.68 3.90 14.78
CA LEU A 218 -2.00 5.20 14.74
C LEU A 218 -0.74 5.19 15.62
N ALA A 219 -0.79 4.50 16.77
CA ALA A 219 0.40 4.28 17.60
C ALA A 219 1.49 3.49 16.85
N GLN A 220 1.14 2.45 16.09
CA GLN A 220 2.14 1.73 15.28
C GLN A 220 2.77 2.62 14.20
N VAL A 221 1.98 3.46 13.52
CA VAL A 221 2.52 4.37 12.49
C VAL A 221 3.50 5.38 13.08
N GLU A 222 3.22 5.91 14.27
CA GLU A 222 4.15 6.81 14.99
C GLU A 222 5.49 6.11 15.27
N LEU A 223 5.47 4.85 15.73
CA LEU A 223 6.70 4.08 15.96
C LEU A 223 7.52 3.87 14.68
N VAL A 224 6.87 3.61 13.55
CA VAL A 224 7.56 3.48 12.26
C VAL A 224 8.16 4.81 11.82
N ALA A 225 7.47 5.93 12.05
CA ALA A 225 7.97 7.24 11.64
C ALA A 225 9.29 7.59 12.30
N ASP A 226 9.46 7.23 13.57
CA ASP A 226 10.72 7.40 14.29
C ASP A 226 11.87 6.57 13.68
N ASP A 227 11.57 5.36 13.19
CA ASP A 227 12.59 4.39 12.77
C ASP A 227 12.87 4.43 11.25
N LEU A 228 11.93 4.92 10.43
CA LEU A 228 12.03 4.93 8.97
C LEU A 228 13.25 5.72 8.48
N PHE A 229 13.59 6.84 9.12
CA PHE A 229 14.79 7.60 8.77
C PHE A 229 16.06 6.76 8.91
N GLU A 230 16.18 5.99 9.99
CA GLU A 230 17.35 5.16 10.25
C GLU A 230 17.42 3.98 9.28
N PHE A 231 16.28 3.38 8.91
CA PHE A 231 16.25 2.37 7.85
C PHE A 231 16.68 2.91 6.50
N ILE A 232 16.23 4.12 6.13
CA ILE A 232 16.66 4.76 4.89
C ILE A 232 18.16 5.04 4.92
N ARG A 233 18.68 5.56 6.03
CA ARG A 233 20.11 5.84 6.16
C ARG A 233 20.95 4.57 6.05
N ASP A 234 20.56 3.50 6.74
CA ASP A 234 21.30 2.25 6.70
C ASP A 234 21.23 1.59 5.32
N ALA A 235 20.11 1.69 4.61
CA ALA A 235 19.99 1.25 3.22
C ALA A 235 20.84 2.10 2.25
N GLN A 236 21.03 3.39 2.53
CA GLN A 236 21.95 4.25 1.77
C GLN A 236 23.42 3.90 2.00
N ASP A 237 23.77 3.34 3.16
CA ASP A 237 25.12 2.89 3.46
C ASP A 237 25.45 1.53 2.81
N ILE A 238 24.49 0.87 2.17
CA ILE A 238 24.67 -0.42 1.50
C ILE A 238 24.74 -0.23 -0.02
N ASP A 239 25.97 -0.16 -0.54
CA ASP A 239 26.24 -0.05 -1.97
C ASP A 239 26.44 -1.42 -2.64
N LEU A 240 25.87 -1.58 -3.83
CA LEU A 240 26.13 -2.70 -4.74
C LEU A 240 27.05 -2.25 -5.88
N ASP A 241 28.20 -2.90 -6.02
CA ASP A 241 29.10 -2.70 -7.17
C ASP A 241 28.60 -3.51 -8.37
N LEU A 242 27.96 -2.81 -9.32
CA LEU A 242 27.42 -3.38 -10.55
C LEU A 242 28.51 -3.91 -11.49
N SER A 243 29.78 -3.52 -11.30
CA SER A 243 30.90 -4.05 -12.08
C SER A 243 31.33 -5.45 -11.65
N ASP A 244 31.02 -5.82 -10.41
CA ASP A 244 31.29 -7.15 -9.85
C ASP A 244 30.07 -8.08 -9.95
N LEU A 245 28.86 -7.54 -10.14
CA LEU A 245 27.63 -8.32 -10.27
C LEU A 245 27.41 -8.86 -11.69
N PRO A 246 26.86 -10.08 -11.84
CA PRO A 246 26.67 -10.73 -13.14
C PRO A 246 25.36 -10.34 -13.83
N PHE A 247 24.69 -9.29 -13.35
CA PHE A 247 23.39 -8.83 -13.82
C PHE A 247 23.30 -7.31 -13.83
N THR A 248 22.42 -6.78 -14.68
CA THR A 248 22.02 -5.36 -14.72
C THR A 248 20.98 -5.04 -13.64
N ILE A 249 20.71 -3.76 -13.39
CA ILE A 249 19.64 -3.35 -12.45
C ILE A 249 18.25 -3.83 -12.94
N THR A 250 18.02 -3.86 -14.25
CA THR A 250 16.76 -4.44 -14.78
C THR A 250 16.65 -5.92 -14.43
N GLU A 251 17.72 -6.70 -14.66
CA GLU A 251 17.77 -8.12 -14.32
C GLU A 251 17.66 -8.35 -12.82
N PHE A 252 18.22 -7.48 -11.97
CA PHE A 252 18.04 -7.51 -10.52
C PHE A 252 16.56 -7.50 -10.13
N TYR A 253 15.76 -6.56 -10.64
CA TYR A 253 14.33 -6.53 -10.35
C TYR A 253 13.58 -7.74 -10.94
N THR A 254 13.95 -8.21 -12.13
CA THR A 254 13.36 -9.43 -12.71
C THR A 254 13.67 -10.66 -11.85
N LEU A 255 14.90 -10.79 -11.33
CA LEU A 255 15.31 -11.87 -10.42
C LEU A 255 14.55 -11.81 -9.09
N LEU A 256 14.25 -10.61 -8.60
CA LEU A 256 13.37 -10.43 -7.43
C LEU A 256 11.91 -10.80 -7.70
N GLY A 257 11.51 -10.95 -8.97
CA GLY A 257 10.18 -11.38 -9.38
C GLY A 257 9.27 -10.26 -9.90
N PHE A 258 9.80 -9.06 -10.15
CA PHE A 258 9.04 -8.03 -10.85
C PHE A 258 8.81 -8.46 -12.31
N PRO A 259 7.62 -8.20 -12.89
CA PRO A 259 7.40 -8.38 -14.31
C PRO A 259 8.25 -7.38 -15.10
N ASP A 260 8.71 -7.77 -16.30
CA ASP A 260 9.65 -6.99 -17.12
C ASP A 260 9.27 -5.51 -17.27
N TYR A 261 7.98 -5.22 -17.50
CA TYR A 261 7.51 -3.85 -17.69
C TYR A 261 7.65 -2.96 -16.44
N LEU A 262 7.68 -3.54 -15.24
CA LEU A 262 7.96 -2.83 -13.98
C LEU A 262 9.47 -2.82 -13.70
N ALA A 263 10.16 -3.93 -13.95
CA ALA A 263 11.61 -4.03 -13.77
C ALA A 263 12.35 -2.97 -14.59
N GLU A 264 11.97 -2.77 -15.86
CA GLU A 264 12.52 -1.72 -16.73
C GLU A 264 12.27 -0.30 -16.18
N ARG A 265 11.08 -0.08 -15.58
CA ARG A 265 10.71 1.24 -15.02
C ARG A 265 11.44 1.53 -13.73
N ALA A 266 11.57 0.51 -12.88
CA ALA A 266 12.28 0.61 -11.62
C ALA A 266 13.77 0.85 -11.86
N ALA A 267 14.36 0.08 -12.78
CA ALA A 267 15.77 0.25 -13.15
C ALA A 267 16.04 1.63 -13.76
N GLY A 268 15.20 2.07 -14.70
CA GLY A 268 15.38 3.38 -15.33
C GLY A 268 15.31 4.55 -14.34
N ASP A 269 14.46 4.45 -13.31
CA ASP A 269 14.39 5.45 -12.23
C ASP A 269 15.59 5.35 -11.27
N ALA A 270 15.94 4.13 -10.85
CA ALA A 270 17.07 3.88 -9.97
C ALA A 270 18.40 4.36 -10.60
N GLU A 271 18.64 4.04 -11.88
CA GLU A 271 19.81 4.51 -12.64
C GLU A 271 19.87 6.03 -12.79
N ALA A 272 18.71 6.68 -12.96
CA ALA A 272 18.64 8.13 -13.11
C ALA A 272 18.95 8.88 -11.81
N ASN A 273 18.73 8.24 -10.66
CA ASN A 273 18.92 8.80 -9.34
C ASN A 273 20.20 8.31 -8.64
N ALA A 274 20.88 7.29 -9.18
CA ALA A 274 22.13 6.79 -8.63
C ALA A 274 23.25 7.83 -8.67
N ALA A 275 24.06 7.89 -7.60
CA ALA A 275 25.22 8.78 -7.52
C ALA A 275 26.34 8.38 -8.50
N SER A 276 26.40 7.10 -8.86
CA SER A 276 27.42 6.50 -9.72
C SER A 276 26.78 5.57 -10.75
N PRO A 277 27.33 5.46 -11.98
CA PRO A 277 26.88 4.45 -12.94
C PRO A 277 27.25 3.00 -12.57
N PHE A 278 28.11 2.81 -11.57
CA PHE A 278 28.68 1.50 -11.19
C PHE A 278 28.35 1.09 -9.77
N GLU A 279 27.90 2.03 -8.94
CA GLU A 279 27.54 1.77 -7.54
C GLU A 279 26.12 2.27 -7.33
N ILE A 280 25.28 1.44 -6.71
CA ILE A 280 23.90 1.80 -6.39
C ILE A 280 23.54 1.30 -5.00
N ASP A 281 22.96 2.18 -4.19
CA ASP A 281 22.56 1.86 -2.83
C ASP A 281 21.15 1.22 -2.77
N MET A 282 20.88 0.49 -1.68
CA MET A 282 19.59 -0.19 -1.48
C MET A 282 18.42 0.78 -1.39
N TRP A 283 18.61 1.99 -0.87
CA TRP A 283 17.55 3.00 -0.84
C TRP A 283 17.19 3.47 -2.26
N THR A 284 18.18 3.69 -3.13
CA THR A 284 17.96 4.04 -4.53
C THR A 284 17.23 2.91 -5.27
N LEU A 285 17.57 1.65 -5.00
CA LEU A 285 16.86 0.49 -5.54
C LEU A 285 15.41 0.39 -5.03
N HIS A 286 15.17 0.63 -3.74
CA HIS A 286 13.83 0.69 -3.16
C HIS A 286 12.99 1.84 -3.77
N SER A 287 13.59 3.02 -3.92
CA SER A 287 12.95 4.18 -4.55
C SER A 287 12.54 3.88 -5.98
N GLY A 288 13.39 3.23 -6.77
CA GLY A 288 13.04 2.80 -8.13
C GLY A 288 11.88 1.79 -8.15
N ALA A 289 11.86 0.82 -7.23
CA ALA A 289 10.76 -0.14 -7.13
C ALA A 289 9.42 0.54 -6.80
N THR A 290 9.42 1.43 -5.81
CA THR A 290 8.21 2.18 -5.42
C THR A 290 7.75 3.14 -6.51
N TYR A 291 8.66 3.75 -7.27
CA TYR A 291 8.34 4.54 -8.46
C TYR A 291 7.60 3.70 -9.52
N ALA A 292 8.14 2.53 -9.86
CA ALA A 292 7.51 1.64 -10.84
C ALA A 292 6.10 1.21 -10.39
N LEU A 293 5.92 0.90 -9.11
CA LEU A 293 4.63 0.50 -8.55
C LEU A 293 3.62 1.64 -8.51
N THR A 294 4.06 2.83 -8.09
CA THR A 294 3.19 4.02 -7.98
C THR A 294 2.70 4.45 -9.36
N HIS A 295 3.61 4.58 -10.33
CA HIS A 295 3.33 5.26 -11.59
C HIS A 295 3.00 4.32 -12.75
N PHE A 296 3.46 3.06 -12.73
CA PHE A 296 3.37 2.17 -13.89
C PHE A 296 2.61 0.86 -13.65
N PHE A 297 2.24 0.52 -12.41
CA PHE A 297 1.47 -0.69 -12.14
C PHE A 297 0.10 -0.66 -12.85
N GLN A 298 -0.21 -1.71 -13.63
CA GLN A 298 -1.43 -1.77 -14.44
C GLN A 298 -2.53 -2.67 -13.84
N GLY A 299 -2.24 -3.32 -12.69
CA GLY A 299 -3.18 -4.22 -12.02
C GLY A 299 -4.20 -3.50 -11.14
N LYS A 300 -5.05 -4.31 -10.48
CA LYS A 300 -5.94 -3.87 -9.40
C LYS A 300 -5.12 -3.73 -8.10
N GLU A 301 -5.45 -2.75 -7.27
CA GLU A 301 -5.01 -2.76 -5.87
C GLU A 301 -5.48 -4.06 -5.19
N GLY A 302 -4.69 -4.57 -4.24
CA GLY A 302 -4.93 -5.87 -3.59
C GLY A 302 -3.78 -6.86 -3.79
N ALA A 303 -4.06 -8.16 -3.71
CA ALA A 303 -3.04 -9.20 -3.53
C ALA A 303 -1.86 -9.16 -4.52
N SER A 304 -2.09 -8.82 -5.79
CA SER A 304 -1.01 -8.69 -6.78
C SER A 304 -0.10 -7.49 -6.52
N LEU A 305 -0.67 -6.34 -6.12
CA LEU A 305 0.11 -5.17 -5.75
C LEU A 305 0.85 -5.45 -4.43
N ASP A 306 0.14 -6.01 -3.44
CA ASP A 306 0.69 -6.37 -2.13
C ASP A 306 1.94 -7.26 -2.26
N GLN A 307 1.96 -8.18 -3.23
CA GLN A 307 3.14 -9.02 -3.49
C GLN A 307 4.35 -8.19 -3.91
N TYR A 308 4.20 -7.27 -4.86
CA TYR A 308 5.31 -6.45 -5.33
C TYR A 308 5.72 -5.37 -4.33
N VAL A 309 4.78 -4.84 -3.56
CA VAL A 309 5.07 -3.94 -2.43
C VAL A 309 5.95 -4.64 -1.41
N ARG A 310 5.67 -5.90 -1.04
CA ARG A 310 6.55 -6.66 -0.15
C ARG A 310 7.95 -6.83 -0.72
N ILE A 311 8.07 -7.13 -2.01
CA ILE A 311 9.38 -7.26 -2.65
C ILE A 311 10.11 -5.91 -2.63
N ALA A 312 9.43 -4.79 -2.89
CA ALA A 312 10.03 -3.46 -2.78
C ALA A 312 10.49 -3.19 -1.33
N ASN A 313 9.62 -3.42 -0.36
CA ASN A 313 9.92 -3.23 1.06
C ASN A 313 11.07 -4.11 1.55
N ASP A 314 11.21 -5.35 1.07
CA ASP A 314 12.37 -6.19 1.40
C ASP A 314 13.69 -5.53 0.98
N ILE A 315 13.74 -4.75 -0.11
CA ILE A 315 14.96 -4.03 -0.51
C ILE A 315 15.37 -3.02 0.57
N LEU A 316 14.39 -2.33 1.17
CA LEU A 316 14.62 -1.35 2.23
C LEU A 316 14.83 -2.02 3.59
N PHE A 317 13.98 -2.98 3.95
CA PHE A 317 13.83 -3.56 5.28
C PHE A 317 14.50 -4.93 5.47
N ASN A 318 15.03 -5.55 4.41
CA ASN A 318 15.74 -6.83 4.49
C ASN A 318 16.74 -6.95 3.31
N PRO A 319 17.79 -6.12 3.30
CA PRO A 319 18.74 -6.09 2.19
C PRO A 319 19.49 -7.43 1.99
N GLU A 320 19.79 -8.19 3.05
CA GLU A 320 20.40 -9.52 2.94
C GLU A 320 19.45 -10.52 2.27
N GLY A 321 18.23 -10.65 2.80
CA GLY A 321 17.22 -11.53 2.21
C GLY A 321 16.86 -11.17 0.78
N THR A 322 17.01 -9.89 0.41
CA THR A 322 16.91 -9.41 -0.98
C THR A 322 18.02 -9.99 -1.85
N ILE A 323 19.29 -9.92 -1.42
CA ILE A 323 20.42 -10.49 -2.16
C ILE A 323 20.35 -12.02 -2.22
N GLU A 324 20.02 -12.70 -1.12
CA GLU A 324 19.84 -14.16 -1.10
C GLU A 324 18.75 -14.60 -2.10
N ARG A 325 17.65 -13.84 -2.20
CA ARG A 325 16.58 -14.12 -3.18
C ARG A 325 17.09 -13.98 -4.61
N VAL A 326 17.89 -12.95 -4.89
CA VAL A 326 18.50 -12.74 -6.21
C VAL A 326 19.47 -13.88 -6.55
N GLU A 327 20.30 -14.29 -5.60
CA GLU A 327 21.23 -15.41 -5.74
C GLU A 327 20.49 -16.71 -6.10
N GLN A 328 19.46 -17.06 -5.31
CA GLN A 328 18.64 -18.25 -5.55
C GLN A 328 17.92 -18.22 -6.89
N ALA A 329 17.38 -17.06 -7.29
CA ALA A 329 16.72 -16.89 -8.58
C ALA A 329 17.73 -17.04 -9.74
N TYR A 330 18.94 -16.51 -9.57
CA TYR A 330 20.00 -16.61 -10.56
C TYR A 330 20.52 -18.05 -10.70
N GLU A 331 20.70 -18.78 -9.59
CA GLU A 331 21.04 -20.20 -9.58
C GLU A 331 19.98 -21.03 -10.33
N GLN A 332 18.69 -20.79 -10.06
CA GLN A 332 17.60 -21.47 -10.76
C GLN A 332 17.58 -21.18 -12.27
N GLN A 333 17.90 -19.96 -12.69
CA GLN A 333 18.02 -19.62 -14.11
C GLN A 333 19.16 -20.40 -14.77
N LEU A 334 20.33 -20.49 -14.12
CA LEU A 334 21.46 -21.27 -14.62
C LEU A 334 21.15 -22.76 -14.75
N GLU A 335 20.39 -23.33 -13.81
CA GLU A 335 19.95 -24.72 -13.87
C GLU A 335 18.95 -24.97 -15.01
N ALA A 336 18.02 -24.03 -15.23
CA ALA A 336 17.02 -24.11 -16.30
C ALA A 336 17.65 -24.01 -17.70
N ASP A 337 18.71 -23.20 -17.84
CA ASP A 337 19.46 -23.00 -19.08
C ASP A 337 20.54 -24.09 -19.32
N GLY A 338 20.69 -25.04 -18.39
CA GLY A 338 21.79 -26.00 -18.28
C GLY A 338 21.91 -27.12 -19.31
N ASP A 339 21.37 -27.00 -20.54
CA ASP A 339 21.62 -27.97 -21.64
C ASP A 339 22.84 -27.59 -22.51
N ASP A 340 23.53 -26.46 -22.20
CA ASP A 340 24.56 -25.85 -23.07
C ASP A 340 26.00 -25.89 -22.50
N GLY A 341 26.53 -27.11 -22.28
CA GLY A 341 27.99 -27.38 -22.26
C GLY A 341 28.86 -26.86 -21.10
N SER A 342 30.10 -27.36 -21.01
CA SER A 342 31.01 -27.18 -19.86
C SER A 342 31.60 -25.76 -19.67
N GLN A 343 31.43 -24.85 -20.64
CA GLN A 343 31.91 -23.48 -20.53
C GLN A 343 30.86 -22.52 -19.95
N ALA A 344 29.56 -22.77 -20.17
CA ALA A 344 28.48 -22.01 -19.55
C ALA A 344 28.45 -22.25 -18.02
N SER A 345 28.66 -23.51 -17.60
CA SER A 345 28.75 -23.88 -16.18
C SER A 345 29.86 -23.14 -15.42
N LEU A 346 31.06 -22.96 -16.00
CA LEU A 346 32.15 -22.23 -15.33
C LEU A 346 31.94 -20.71 -15.26
N ALA A 347 31.17 -20.13 -16.20
CA ALA A 347 30.80 -18.72 -16.16
C ALA A 347 29.73 -18.48 -15.09
N GLY A 348 28.73 -19.37 -15.01
CA GLY A 348 27.71 -19.36 -13.96
C GLY A 348 28.29 -19.50 -12.55
N GLU A 349 29.25 -20.42 -12.34
CA GLU A 349 29.93 -20.57 -11.04
C GLU A 349 30.68 -19.30 -10.60
N ARG A 350 31.28 -18.56 -11.54
CA ARG A 350 31.97 -17.29 -11.22
C ARG A 350 31.00 -16.15 -10.92
N ALA A 351 29.87 -16.15 -11.61
CA ALA A 351 28.79 -15.20 -11.39
C ALA A 351 28.20 -15.37 -9.99
N LEU A 352 27.85 -16.61 -9.60
CA LEU A 352 27.39 -16.94 -8.25
C LEU A 352 28.41 -16.56 -7.19
N ALA A 353 29.69 -16.92 -7.37
CA ALA A 353 30.76 -16.54 -6.43
C ALA A 353 30.98 -15.02 -6.30
N SER A 354 30.43 -14.21 -7.22
CA SER A 354 30.48 -12.76 -7.12
C SER A 354 29.26 -12.23 -6.35
N ILE A 355 28.08 -12.85 -6.51
CA ILE A 355 26.90 -12.56 -5.68
C ILE A 355 27.15 -12.97 -4.22
N GLU A 356 27.68 -14.19 -3.99
CA GLU A 356 28.04 -14.69 -2.65
C GLU A 356 29.00 -13.73 -1.93
N ARG A 357 29.98 -13.18 -2.64
CA ARG A 357 30.93 -12.22 -2.07
C ARG A 357 30.25 -10.93 -1.63
N VAL A 358 29.32 -10.43 -2.45
CA VAL A 358 28.52 -9.26 -2.07
C VAL A 358 27.71 -9.59 -0.82
N SER A 359 27.07 -10.76 -0.76
CA SER A 359 26.36 -11.22 0.45
C SER A 359 27.26 -11.25 1.69
N ASP A 360 28.45 -11.85 1.59
CA ASP A 360 29.44 -11.90 2.67
C ASP A 360 29.89 -10.49 3.13
N ASP A 361 30.10 -9.56 2.19
CA ASP A 361 30.49 -8.18 2.48
C ASP A 361 29.36 -7.38 3.16
N LEU A 362 28.10 -7.78 2.94
CA LEU A 362 26.93 -7.18 3.57
C LEU A 362 26.72 -7.61 5.02
N GLN A 363 27.19 -8.80 5.41
CA GLN A 363 26.89 -9.42 6.70
C GLN A 363 27.19 -8.52 7.91
N GLU A 364 28.27 -7.73 7.90
CA GLU A 364 28.61 -6.80 9.00
C GLU A 364 27.63 -5.61 9.11
N LYS A 365 27.04 -5.18 7.99
CA LYS A 365 26.04 -4.11 7.96
C LYS A 365 24.62 -4.63 8.24
N VAL A 366 24.38 -5.90 7.92
CA VAL A 366 23.07 -6.56 8.08
C VAL A 366 22.74 -6.84 9.54
N GLU A 367 23.72 -7.21 10.37
CA GLU A 367 23.48 -7.42 11.82
C GLU A 367 22.79 -6.19 12.46
N GLN A 368 23.16 -4.97 12.05
CA GLN A 368 22.53 -3.73 12.54
C GLN A 368 21.09 -3.58 12.05
N PHE A 369 20.81 -4.09 10.85
CA PHE A 369 19.50 -4.05 10.23
C PHE A 369 18.53 -5.00 10.95
N GLU A 370 18.95 -6.25 11.15
CA GLU A 370 18.17 -7.27 11.86
C GLU A 370 17.87 -6.84 13.30
N GLU A 371 18.87 -6.29 14.01
CA GLU A 371 18.66 -5.76 15.36
C GLU A 371 17.60 -4.65 15.40
N ARG A 372 17.53 -3.78 14.38
CA ARG A 372 16.52 -2.73 14.32
C ARG A 372 15.13 -3.27 13.96
N GLU A 373 15.04 -4.20 13.01
CA GLU A 373 13.77 -4.84 12.66
C GLU A 373 13.17 -5.56 13.88
N ASP A 374 13.99 -6.32 14.61
CA ASP A 374 13.57 -7.03 15.81
C ASP A 374 13.11 -6.05 16.91
N ALA A 375 13.84 -4.95 17.12
CA ALA A 375 13.47 -3.92 18.09
C ALA A 375 12.14 -3.23 17.73
N LEU A 376 11.91 -2.90 16.45
CA LEU A 376 10.65 -2.35 15.97
C LEU A 376 9.50 -3.35 16.16
N ARG A 377 9.72 -4.62 15.82
CA ARG A 377 8.73 -5.68 16.00
C ARG A 377 8.38 -5.91 17.47
N GLU A 378 9.34 -5.82 18.38
CA GLU A 378 9.08 -5.87 19.83
C GLU A 378 8.21 -4.69 20.28
N ARG A 379 8.53 -3.46 19.84
CA ARG A 379 7.72 -2.26 20.12
C ARG A 379 6.29 -2.36 19.60
N PHE A 380 6.07 -2.98 18.44
CA PHE A 380 4.71 -3.25 17.93
C PHE A 380 3.94 -4.20 18.85
N GLN A 381 4.59 -5.25 19.35
CA GLN A 381 3.94 -6.19 20.27
C GLN A 381 3.59 -5.52 21.60
N GLU A 382 4.45 -4.63 22.11
CA GLU A 382 4.18 -3.84 23.31
C GLU A 382 3.05 -2.83 23.12
N ALA A 383 2.95 -2.18 21.96
CA ALA A 383 1.88 -1.23 21.64
C ALA A 383 0.50 -1.90 21.50
N MET A 384 0.46 -3.20 21.18
CA MET A 384 -0.78 -3.98 21.07
C MET A 384 -1.21 -4.70 22.38
N ALA A 385 -0.43 -4.59 23.45
CA ALA A 385 -0.64 -5.32 24.72
C ALA A 385 -1.36 -4.45 25.77
#